data_AF-A0A1H7JD89-F1
#
_entry.id   AF-A0A1H7JD89-F1
#
_cell.length_a   1.000
_cell.length_b   1.000
_cell.length_c   1.000
_cell.angle_alpha   90.00
_cell.angle_beta   90.00
_cell.angle_gamma   90.00
#
_symmetry.space_group_name_H-M   'P 1'
#
loop_
_entity.id
_entity.type
_entity.pdbx_description
1 polymer ?
#
loop_
_entity_poly.entity_id
_entity_poly.type
_entity_poly.pdbx_seq_one_letter_code
_entity_poly.pdbx_strand_id
1 'polypeptide(L)'
;MSTASALLVRFVHVSGMALLLGGSVFVWYACRTAGVGDSRLRLATGYEWVFWGTMAAMLVTGVGNLGTLGAPGPATRWGSVLTLKLGVVAVFVVGSFLRTFVVLTVERHGISALRRLTLGQFYGATAWLLVLLVGLAEVLAHG
;
A
#
# COMPACT_ATOMS: atom_id res chain seq x y z
N MET A 1 -11.71 -1.84 -24.87
CA MET A 1 -11.83 -0.87 -23.75
C MET A 1 -12.09 0.51 -24.33
N SER A 2 -12.99 1.29 -23.75
CA SER A 2 -13.21 2.69 -24.16
C SER A 2 -12.11 3.59 -23.61
N THR A 3 -11.81 4.71 -24.27
CA THR A 3 -10.81 5.70 -23.79
C THR A 3 -11.11 6.17 -22.36
N ALA A 4 -12.40 6.33 -22.03
CA ALA A 4 -12.86 6.69 -20.69
C ALA A 4 -12.47 5.62 -19.64
N SER A 5 -12.64 4.33 -19.95
CA SER A 5 -12.26 3.24 -19.05
C SER A 5 -10.75 3.18 -18.79
N ALA A 6 -9.93 3.43 -19.80
CA ALA A 6 -8.48 3.48 -19.65
C ALA A 6 -8.01 4.67 -18.79
N LEU A 7 -8.62 5.84 -18.97
CA LEU A 7 -8.34 7.02 -18.13
C LEU A 7 -8.78 6.81 -16.68
N LEU A 8 -9.93 6.17 -16.46
CA LEU A 8 -10.41 5.84 -15.13
C LEU A 8 -9.46 4.89 -14.40
N VAL A 9 -8.98 3.84 -15.07
CA VAL A 9 -7.97 2.92 -14.50
C VAL A 9 -6.70 3.68 -14.12
N ARG A 10 -6.18 4.55 -15.01
CA ARG A 10 -4.99 5.37 -14.71
C ARG A 10 -5.24 6.30 -13.53
N PHE A 11 -6.39 6.97 -13.49
CA PHE A 11 -6.76 7.85 -12.39
C PHE A 11 -6.80 7.09 -11.06
N VAL A 12 -7.40 5.90 -11.02
CA VAL A 12 -7.43 5.02 -9.84
C VAL A 12 -6.01 4.66 -9.40
N HIS A 13 -5.11 4.35 -10.32
CA HIS A 13 -3.73 3.99 -9.96
C HIS A 13 -2.93 5.18 -9.44
N VAL A 14 -3.06 6.37 -10.05
CA VAL A 14 -2.34 7.58 -9.62
C VAL A 14 -2.87 8.07 -8.28
N SER A 15 -4.20 8.22 -8.14
CA SER A 15 -4.84 8.61 -6.88
C SER A 15 -4.59 7.56 -5.81
N GLY A 16 -4.62 6.27 -6.16
CA GLY A 16 -4.33 5.18 -5.25
C GLY A 16 -2.91 5.24 -4.71
N MET A 17 -1.90 5.45 -5.58
CA MET A 17 -0.53 5.60 -5.12
C MET A 17 -0.34 6.84 -4.24
N ALA A 18 -1.00 7.95 -4.56
CA ALA A 18 -0.99 9.15 -3.73
C ALA A 18 -1.60 8.89 -2.34
N LEU A 19 -2.70 8.14 -2.24
CA LEU A 19 -3.34 7.79 -0.98
C LEU A 19 -2.50 6.79 -0.17
N LEU A 20 -1.96 5.75 -0.81
CA LEU A 20 -1.14 4.74 -0.14
C LEU A 20 0.17 5.35 0.36
N LEU A 21 0.99 5.89 -0.54
CA LEU A 21 2.29 6.44 -0.18
C LEU A 21 2.12 7.74 0.62
N GLY A 22 1.38 8.71 0.09
CA GLY A 22 1.18 9.99 0.75
C GLY A 22 0.49 9.85 2.10
N GLY A 23 -0.52 8.99 2.23
CA GLY A 23 -1.15 8.71 3.51
C GLY A 23 -0.22 8.02 4.50
N SER A 24 0.62 7.06 4.06
CA SER A 24 1.61 6.43 4.95
C SER A 24 2.64 7.43 5.47
N VAL A 25 3.15 8.31 4.60
CA VAL A 25 4.08 9.38 4.95
C VAL A 25 3.41 10.40 5.88
N PHE A 26 2.15 10.75 5.61
CA PHE A 26 1.38 11.68 6.44
C PHE A 26 1.19 11.14 7.86
N VAL A 27 0.74 9.88 8.01
CA VAL A 27 0.57 9.24 9.33
C VAL A 27 1.92 9.11 10.04
N TRP A 28 2.97 8.72 9.32
CA TRP A 28 4.33 8.66 9.85
C TRP A 28 4.81 10.01 10.39
N TYR A 29 4.64 11.07 9.59
CA TYR A 29 5.02 12.43 9.98
C TYR A 29 4.20 12.93 11.16
N ALA A 30 2.88 12.73 11.13
CA ALA A 30 1.97 13.08 12.23
C ALA A 30 2.33 12.35 13.54
N CYS A 31 2.78 11.10 13.46
CA CYS A 31 3.28 10.36 14.63
C CYS A 31 4.55 10.98 15.23
N ARG A 32 5.38 11.63 14.42
CA ARG A 32 6.62 12.30 14.85
C ARG A 32 6.42 13.72 15.38
N THR A 33 5.47 14.48 14.83
CA THR A 33 5.38 15.93 15.09
C THR A 33 4.25 16.36 16.02
N ALA A 34 3.13 15.64 16.06
CA ALA A 34 2.00 16.05 16.90
C ALA A 34 2.29 15.85 18.39
N GLY A 35 1.61 16.57 19.29
CA GLY A 35 1.53 16.22 20.71
C GLY A 35 0.88 14.85 20.93
N VAL A 36 1.06 14.28 22.12
CA VAL A 36 0.69 12.91 22.50
C VAL A 36 -0.83 12.77 22.74
N GLY A 37 -1.55 11.91 22.00
CA GLY A 37 -2.96 11.62 22.31
C GLY A 37 -3.72 10.72 21.33
N ASP A 38 -4.99 10.50 21.67
CA ASP A 38 -6.00 9.66 21.01
C ASP A 38 -6.20 10.00 19.51
N SER A 39 -5.96 11.25 19.14
CA SER A 39 -6.04 11.76 17.76
C SER A 39 -5.14 11.01 16.77
N ARG A 40 -3.97 10.53 17.21
CA ARG A 40 -3.04 9.78 16.33
C ARG A 40 -3.56 8.38 16.02
N LEU A 41 -4.15 7.73 17.02
CA LEU A 41 -4.73 6.41 16.85
C LEU A 41 -5.95 6.49 15.94
N ARG A 42 -6.83 7.47 16.14
CA ARG A 42 -7.94 7.73 15.22
C ARG A 42 -7.47 7.98 13.78
N LEU A 43 -6.40 8.74 13.60
CA LEU A 43 -5.81 8.98 12.28
C LEU A 43 -5.28 7.68 11.67
N ALA A 44 -4.54 6.87 12.43
CA ALA A 44 -4.02 5.58 12.00
C ALA A 44 -5.15 4.61 11.61
N THR A 45 -6.16 4.44 12.47
CA THR A 45 -7.34 3.59 12.20
C THR A 45 -8.11 4.07 10.97
N GLY A 46 -8.32 5.38 10.81
CA GLY A 46 -8.96 5.93 9.62
C GLY A 46 -8.14 5.67 8.35
N TYR A 47 -6.82 5.79 8.44
CA TYR A 47 -5.94 5.47 7.32
C TYR A 47 -5.93 3.98 6.97
N GLU A 48 -6.05 3.05 7.93
CA GLU A 48 -6.17 1.61 7.62
C GLU A 48 -7.36 1.33 6.68
N TRP A 49 -8.52 1.97 6.93
CA TRP A 49 -9.69 1.84 6.05
C TRP A 49 -9.41 2.36 4.64
N VAL A 50 -8.81 3.55 4.53
CA VAL A 50 -8.44 4.16 3.25
C VAL A 50 -7.42 3.28 2.52
N PHE A 51 -6.43 2.75 3.24
CA PHE A 51 -5.41 1.87 2.70
C PHE A 51 -6.03 0.61 2.11
N TRP A 52 -6.86 -0.11 2.86
CA TRP A 52 -7.46 -1.36 2.39
C TRP A 52 -8.44 -1.14 1.23
N GLY A 53 -9.27 -0.10 1.31
CA GLY A 53 -10.17 0.27 0.20
C GLY A 53 -9.41 0.63 -1.08
N THR A 54 -8.33 1.40 -0.94
CA THR A 54 -7.47 1.80 -2.07
C THR A 54 -6.71 0.60 -2.65
N MET A 55 -6.12 -0.25 -1.79
CA MET A 55 -5.43 -1.48 -2.21
C MET A 55 -6.38 -2.41 -2.96
N ALA A 56 -7.60 -2.61 -2.47
CA ALA A 56 -8.60 -3.42 -3.14
C ALA A 56 -8.93 -2.85 -4.54
N ALA A 57 -9.17 -1.54 -4.64
CA ALA A 57 -9.43 -0.89 -5.92
C ALA A 57 -8.26 -1.05 -6.91
N MET A 58 -7.02 -0.87 -6.45
CA MET A 58 -5.82 -1.03 -7.27
C MET A 58 -5.62 -2.48 -7.72
N LEU A 59 -5.88 -3.46 -6.85
CA LEU A 59 -5.77 -4.87 -7.20
C LEU A 59 -6.85 -5.29 -8.21
N VAL A 60 -8.11 -4.90 -7.98
CA VAL A 60 -9.22 -5.23 -8.90
C VAL A 60 -8.98 -4.60 -10.27
N THR A 61 -8.62 -3.32 -10.32
CA THR A 61 -8.37 -2.63 -11.60
C THR A 61 -7.06 -3.08 -12.26
N GLY A 62 -6.02 -3.37 -11.49
CA GLY A 62 -4.73 -3.85 -11.99
C GLY A 62 -4.82 -5.27 -12.56
N VAL A 63 -5.35 -6.23 -11.80
CA VAL A 63 -5.53 -7.62 -12.25
C VAL A 63 -6.56 -7.70 -13.38
N GLY A 64 -7.66 -6.95 -13.27
CA GLY A 64 -8.66 -6.87 -14.34
C GLY A 64 -8.06 -6.37 -15.67
N ASN A 65 -7.22 -5.34 -15.61
CA ASN A 65 -6.52 -4.83 -16.79
C ASN A 65 -5.46 -5.80 -17.35
N LEU A 66 -4.82 -6.62 -16.50
CA LEU A 66 -3.94 -7.69 -16.97
C LEU A 66 -4.71 -8.81 -17.67
N GLY A 67 -5.89 -9.15 -17.16
CA GLY A 67 -6.77 -10.15 -17.77
C GLY A 67 -7.28 -9.75 -19.15
N THR A 68 -7.56 -8.46 -19.39
CA THR A 68 -7.99 -7.97 -20.71
C THR A 68 -6.86 -7.88 -21.73
N LEU A 69 -5.61 -7.66 -21.28
CA LEU A 69 -4.44 -7.57 -22.14
C LEU A 69 -3.86 -8.94 -22.54
N GLY A 70 -4.37 -10.04 -21.96
CA GLY A 70 -3.91 -11.40 -22.27
C GLY A 70 -2.50 -11.66 -21.75
N ALA A 71 -2.33 -11.66 -20.44
CA ALA A 71 -1.04 -11.85 -19.79
C ALA A 71 -0.31 -13.14 -20.27
N PRO A 72 0.88 -13.07 -20.90
CA PRO A 72 1.58 -14.27 -21.32
C PRO A 72 1.99 -15.16 -20.17
N GLY A 73 2.14 -16.44 -20.51
CA GLY A 73 2.42 -17.50 -19.56
C GLY A 73 3.74 -17.27 -18.78
N PRO A 74 3.83 -17.82 -17.56
CA PRO A 74 4.95 -17.58 -16.62
C PRO A 74 6.31 -18.07 -17.15
N ALA A 75 6.32 -18.93 -18.18
CA ALA A 75 7.54 -19.40 -18.84
C ALA A 75 8.20 -18.35 -19.78
N THR A 76 7.52 -17.23 -20.05
CA THR A 76 8.09 -16.13 -20.85
C THR A 76 8.84 -15.14 -19.95
N ARG A 77 9.86 -14.45 -20.46
CA ARG A 77 10.59 -13.40 -19.70
C ARG A 77 9.65 -12.31 -19.17
N TRP A 78 8.63 -11.95 -19.95
CA TRP A 78 7.58 -11.04 -19.52
C TRP A 78 6.71 -11.63 -18.40
N GLY A 79 6.31 -12.90 -18.55
CA GLY A 79 5.54 -13.64 -17.56
C GLY A 79 6.27 -13.76 -16.22
N SER A 80 7.57 -14.08 -16.24
CA SER A 80 8.38 -14.15 -15.02
C SER A 80 8.50 -12.81 -14.31
N VAL A 81 8.68 -11.71 -15.06
CA VAL A 81 8.72 -10.34 -14.51
C VAL A 81 7.37 -9.96 -13.89
N LEU A 82 6.27 -10.29 -14.57
CA LEU A 82 4.92 -10.05 -14.05
C LEU A 82 4.65 -10.88 -12.78
N THR A 83 4.99 -12.16 -12.77
CA THR A 83 4.82 -13.06 -11.62
C THR A 83 5.63 -12.56 -10.42
N LEU A 84 6.88 -12.12 -10.63
CA LEU A 84 7.69 -11.53 -9.57
C LEU A 84 7.04 -10.26 -9.01
N LYS A 85 6.56 -9.36 -9.87
CA LYS A 85 5.85 -8.14 -9.45
C LYS A 85 4.61 -8.45 -8.62
N LEU A 86 3.80 -9.42 -9.05
CA LEU A 86 2.62 -9.86 -8.30
C LEU A 86 2.99 -10.52 -6.97
N GLY A 87 4.06 -11.32 -6.94
CA GLY A 87 4.59 -11.93 -5.72
C GLY A 87 5.04 -10.87 -4.70
N VAL A 88 5.78 -9.85 -5.13
CA VAL A 88 6.19 -8.73 -4.28
C VAL A 88 4.98 -7.97 -3.73
N VAL A 89 3.98 -7.69 -4.58
CA VAL A 89 2.73 -7.04 -4.14
C VAL A 89 1.98 -7.92 -3.14
N ALA A 90 1.90 -9.23 -3.36
CA ALA A 90 1.26 -10.17 -2.45
C ALA A 90 1.96 -10.19 -1.08
N VAL A 91 3.29 -10.28 -1.05
CA VAL A 91 4.08 -10.20 0.20
C VAL A 91 3.83 -8.87 0.91
N PHE A 92 3.80 -7.75 0.18
CA PHE A 92 3.49 -6.43 0.73
C PHE A 92 2.08 -6.36 1.34
N VAL A 93 1.07 -6.91 0.65
CA VAL A 93 -0.31 -6.97 1.13
C VAL A 93 -0.40 -7.81 2.40
N VAL A 94 0.18 -9.00 2.41
CA VAL A 94 0.20 -9.89 3.57
C VAL A 94 0.93 -9.23 4.75
N GLY A 95 2.10 -8.63 4.50
CA GLY A 95 2.86 -7.89 5.52
C GLY A 95 2.10 -6.69 6.08
N SER A 96 1.25 -6.04 5.29
CA SER A 96 0.42 -4.92 5.73
C SER A 96 -0.62 -5.32 6.77
N PHE A 97 -1.04 -6.60 6.83
CA PHE A 97 -1.90 -7.08 7.92
C PHE A 97 -1.22 -6.96 9.27
N LEU A 98 0.10 -7.15 9.38
CA LEU A 98 0.82 -7.00 10.65
C LEU A 98 0.66 -5.59 11.20
N ARG A 99 0.74 -4.57 10.33
CA ARG A 99 0.49 -3.18 10.70
C ARG A 99 -0.94 -2.99 11.20
N THR A 100 -1.94 -3.51 10.48
CA THR A 100 -3.34 -3.42 10.89
C THR A 100 -3.59 -4.13 12.24
N PHE A 101 -2.99 -5.31 12.48
CA PHE A 101 -3.07 -6.03 13.76
C PHE A 101 -2.48 -5.22 14.91
N VAL A 102 -1.35 -4.54 14.69
CA VAL A 102 -0.74 -3.66 15.68
C VAL A 102 -1.69 -2.51 16.02
N VAL A 103 -2.28 -1.85 15.01
CA VAL A 103 -3.24 -0.75 15.22
C VAL A 103 -4.46 -1.21 16.03
N LEU A 104 -5.07 -2.33 15.65
CA LEU A 104 -6.25 -2.89 16.33
C LEU A 104 -5.94 -3.34 17.77
N THR A 105 -4.77 -3.96 17.99
CA THR A 105 -4.34 -4.38 19.33
C THR A 105 -4.16 -3.17 20.24
N VAL A 106 -3.55 -2.10 19.71
CA VAL A 106 -3.35 -0.84 20.39
C VAL A 106 -4.67 -0.15 20.75
N GLU A 107 -5.62 -0.15 19.83
CA GLU A 107 -6.95 0.42 20.02
C GLU A 107 -7.73 -0.30 21.13
N ARG A 108 -7.64 -1.64 21.17
CA ARG A 108 -8.36 -2.46 22.15
C ARG A 108 -7.76 -2.46 23.55
N HIS A 109 -6.43 -2.43 23.69
CA HIS A 109 -5.75 -2.69 24.97
C HIS A 109 -5.09 -1.45 25.61
N GLY A 110 -5.06 -0.29 24.95
CA GLY A 110 -4.66 0.97 25.59
C GLY A 110 -3.22 1.06 26.12
N ILE A 111 -2.28 0.21 25.67
CA ILE A 111 -0.92 0.02 26.25
C ILE A 111 0.00 1.27 26.14
N SER A 112 0.40 1.93 27.21
CA SER A 112 0.71 3.38 27.19
C SER A 112 2.12 3.86 26.78
N ALA A 113 3.18 3.03 26.69
CA ALA A 113 4.57 3.55 26.58
C ALA A 113 5.46 2.96 25.47
N LEU A 114 5.46 1.65 25.23
CA LEU A 114 6.17 1.00 24.10
C LEU A 114 5.55 1.31 22.71
N ARG A 115 4.46 2.10 22.71
CA ARG A 115 3.45 2.25 21.66
C ARG A 115 3.69 3.40 20.66
N ARG A 116 4.56 4.37 20.98
CA ARG A 116 4.81 5.55 20.12
C ARG A 116 5.86 5.28 19.04
N LEU A 117 6.92 4.56 19.38
CA LEU A 117 8.02 4.27 18.46
C LEU A 117 7.61 3.20 17.44
N THR A 118 6.80 2.22 17.86
CA THR A 118 6.33 1.11 17.02
C THR A 118 5.37 1.56 15.91
N LEU A 119 4.33 2.36 16.19
CA LEU A 119 3.37 2.78 15.15
C LEU A 119 4.03 3.62 14.05
N GLY A 120 4.84 4.62 14.44
CA GLY A 120 5.59 5.44 13.50
C GLY A 120 6.57 4.61 12.68
N GLN A 121 7.24 3.62 13.28
CA GLN A 121 8.11 2.70 12.55
C GLN A 121 7.35 1.87 11.51
N PHE A 122 6.17 1.34 11.82
CA PHE A 122 5.39 0.57 10.84
C PHE A 122 4.89 1.43 9.67
N TYR A 123 4.44 2.66 9.90
CA TYR A 123 4.03 3.56 8.82
C TYR A 123 5.22 4.07 8.00
N GLY A 124 6.35 4.36 8.66
CA GLY A 124 7.60 4.70 7.97
C GLY A 124 8.14 3.54 7.14
N ALA A 125 8.09 2.31 7.67
CA ALA A 125 8.45 1.10 6.94
C ALA A 125 7.51 0.86 5.74
N THR A 126 6.20 1.10 5.91
CA THR A 126 5.23 1.04 4.80
C THR A 126 5.60 2.04 3.71
N ALA A 127 5.92 3.28 4.07
CA ALA A 127 6.30 4.32 3.10
C ALA A 127 7.57 3.91 2.32
N TRP A 128 8.61 3.45 3.02
CA TRP A 128 9.85 2.98 2.40
C TRP A 128 9.62 1.75 1.52
N LEU A 129 8.80 0.79 1.96
CA LEU A 129 8.43 -0.37 1.16
C LEU A 129 7.67 0.03 -0.10
N LEU A 130 6.76 1.00 -0.02
CA LEU A 130 6.04 1.52 -1.19
C LEU A 130 6.99 2.21 -2.18
N VAL A 131 7.92 3.03 -1.69
CA VAL A 131 8.97 3.65 -2.54
C VAL A 131 9.82 2.57 -3.21
N LEU A 132 10.26 1.58 -2.45
CA LEU A 132 11.05 0.46 -2.97
C LEU A 132 10.24 -0.34 -4.01
N LEU A 133 8.96 -0.57 -3.76
CA LEU A 133 8.09 -1.32 -4.68
C LEU A 133 7.87 -0.56 -5.99
N VAL A 134 7.71 0.77 -5.93
CA VAL A 134 7.64 1.63 -7.11
C VAL A 134 8.96 1.64 -7.88
N GLY A 135 10.08 1.84 -7.18
CA GLY A 135 11.41 1.82 -7.82
C GLY A 135 11.76 0.47 -8.42
N LEU A 136 11.46 -0.64 -7.72
CA LEU A 136 11.62 -1.99 -8.24
C LEU A 136 10.74 -2.21 -9.48
N ALA A 137 9.49 -1.72 -9.45
CA ALA A 137 8.59 -1.81 -10.60
C ALA A 137 9.11 -1.01 -11.81
N GLU A 138 9.76 0.13 -11.59
CA GLU A 138 10.39 0.92 -12.65
C GLU A 138 11.61 0.22 -13.23
N VAL A 139 12.49 -0.33 -12.38
CA VAL A 139 13.68 -1.10 -12.81
C VAL A 139 13.26 -2.33 -13.61
N LEU A 140 12.28 -3.10 -13.13
CA LEU A 140 11.77 -4.27 -13.87
C LEU A 140 11.09 -3.90 -15.19
N ALA A 141 10.58 -2.68 -15.33
CA ALA A 141 9.96 -2.22 -16.57
C ALA A 141 10.98 -1.82 -17.64
N HIS A 142 12.18 -1.38 -17.24
CA HIS A 142 13.21 -0.88 -18.15
C HIS A 142 14.38 -1.85 -18.38
N GLY A 143 14.51 -2.88 -17.53
CA GLY A 143 15.52 -3.94 -17.66
C GLY A 143 16.80 -3.62 -16.90
#